data_AF-A0A8W8NSS9-F1
#
_entry.id   AF-A0A8W8NSS9-F1
#
_cell.length_a   1.000
_cell.length_b   1.000
_cell.length_c   1.000
_cell.angle_alpha   90.00
_cell.angle_beta   90.00
_cell.angle_gamma   90.00
#
_symmetry.space_group_name_H-M   'P 1'
#
loop_
_entity.id
_entity.type
_entity.pdbx_description
1 polymer ?
#
loop_
_entity_poly.entity_id
_entity_poly.type
_entity_poly.pdbx_seq_one_letter_code
_entity_poly.pdbx_strand_id
1 'polypeptide(L)'
;MIWLALFIGHFWTVKTFENIALDRPAWQRYPFHDTPWNATHAVDGRRSDLAPAGGQCAISADRKSIAEWRVDLGEVRNLHHVFIQYRTDNDASGIYRPTK
;
A
#
# COMPACT_ATOMS: atom_id res chain seq x y z
N MET A 1 27.84 5.27 -40.02
CA MET A 1 26.64 5.84 -39.36
C MET A 1 25.33 5.13 -39.73
N ILE A 2 25.37 3.83 -40.06
CA ILE A 2 24.17 2.98 -40.26
C ILE A 2 24.08 1.91 -39.15
N TRP A 3 25.20 1.59 -38.51
CA TRP A 3 25.28 0.65 -37.39
C TRP A 3 24.72 1.18 -36.06
N LEU A 4 24.60 2.49 -35.87
CA LEU A 4 24.02 3.10 -34.66
C LEU A 4 22.48 3.04 -34.64
N ALA A 5 21.83 2.97 -35.81
CA ALA A 5 20.37 2.94 -35.91
C ALA A 5 19.78 1.55 -35.59
N LEU A 6 20.55 0.48 -35.79
CA LEU A 6 20.09 -0.91 -35.60
C LEU A 6 20.12 -1.37 -34.13
N PHE A 7 20.93 -0.73 -33.27
CA PHE A 7 20.96 -1.04 -31.82
C PHE A 7 19.76 -0.47 -31.04
N ILE A 8 19.04 0.50 -31.60
CA ILE A 8 17.94 1.19 -30.91
C ILE A 8 16.60 0.42 -31.08
N GLY A 9 16.50 -0.49 -32.04
CA GLY A 9 15.27 -1.20 -32.41
C GLY A 9 14.89 -2.40 -31.55
N HIS A 10 15.61 -2.67 -30.46
CA HIS A 10 15.34 -3.81 -29.58
C HIS A 10 15.31 -3.41 -28.10
N PHE A 11 14.74 -2.23 -27.82
CA PHE A 11 14.28 -1.90 -26.48
C PHE A 11 13.06 -2.76 -26.18
N TRP A 12 13.29 -3.96 -25.62
CA TRP A 12 12.24 -4.76 -25.02
C TRP A 12 11.61 -3.95 -23.89
N THR A 13 10.42 -3.40 -24.11
CA THR A 13 9.63 -2.81 -23.03
C THR A 13 9.25 -3.92 -22.07
N VAL A 14 9.93 -4.00 -20.92
CA VAL A 14 9.52 -4.87 -19.82
C VAL A 14 8.17 -4.34 -19.32
N LYS A 15 7.11 -5.13 -19.46
CA LYS A 15 5.82 -4.81 -18.83
C LYS A 15 5.94 -5.09 -17.34
N THR A 16 6.23 -4.05 -16.55
CA THR A 16 6.10 -4.10 -15.09
C THR A 16 4.64 -3.89 -14.70
N PHE A 17 4.18 -4.56 -13.64
CA PHE A 17 2.88 -4.23 -13.05
C PHE A 17 2.93 -2.84 -12.41
N GLU A 18 1.93 -2.01 -12.68
CA GLU A 18 1.79 -0.68 -12.10
C GLU A 18 0.93 -0.74 -10.83
N ASN A 19 1.39 -0.10 -9.75
CA ASN A 19 0.56 0.07 -8.54
C ASN A 19 -0.39 1.26 -8.74
N ILE A 20 -1.56 0.99 -9.30
CA ILE A 20 -2.57 2.04 -9.55
C ILE A 20 -3.26 2.56 -8.28
N ALA A 21 -3.01 1.95 -7.11
CA ALA A 21 -3.51 2.42 -5.83
C ALA A 21 -2.60 3.48 -5.19
N LEU A 22 -1.37 3.65 -5.66
CA LEU A 22 -0.40 4.59 -5.08
C LEU A 22 -0.96 6.02 -5.04
N ASP A 23 -0.88 6.66 -3.86
CA ASP A 23 -1.33 8.02 -3.56
C ASP A 23 -2.81 8.30 -3.91
N ARG A 24 -3.63 7.24 -4.04
CA ARG A 24 -5.05 7.37 -4.29
C ARG A 24 -5.82 7.74 -3.01
N PRO A 25 -6.95 8.44 -3.13
CA PRO A 25 -7.82 8.68 -1.99
C PRO A 25 -8.23 7.36 -1.35
N ALA A 26 -8.03 7.26 -0.04
CA ALA A 26 -8.41 6.11 0.75
C ALA A 26 -9.31 6.53 1.91
N TRP A 27 -10.19 5.62 2.31
CA TRP A 27 -11.13 5.81 3.39
C TRP A 27 -11.13 4.58 4.29
N GLN A 28 -11.35 4.77 5.58
CA GLN A 28 -11.54 3.66 6.52
C GLN A 28 -12.71 3.92 7.46
N ARG A 29 -13.39 2.85 7.84
CA ARG A 29 -14.46 2.87 8.81
C ARG A 29 -13.89 2.87 10.23
N TYR A 30 -14.46 3.70 11.09
CA TYR A 30 -14.01 3.88 12.48
C TYR A 30 -12.52 4.19 12.59
N PRO A 31 -12.02 5.31 12.01
CA PRO A 31 -10.63 5.69 12.22
C PRO A 31 -10.35 5.94 13.70
N PHE A 32 -9.12 5.68 14.12
CA PHE A 32 -8.63 6.16 15.41
C PHE A 32 -8.32 7.65 15.27
N HIS A 33 -9.04 8.50 16.00
CA HIS A 33 -8.83 9.94 15.96
C HIS A 33 -7.56 10.32 16.72
N ASP A 34 -6.89 11.40 16.28
CA ASP A 34 -5.67 11.93 16.90
C ASP A 34 -4.47 10.96 16.94
N THR A 35 -4.42 10.01 16.01
CA THR A 35 -3.29 9.07 15.83
C THR A 35 -2.73 9.13 14.41
N PRO A 36 -1.51 8.61 14.16
CA PRO A 36 -0.92 8.56 12.82
C PRO A 36 -1.47 7.42 11.95
N TRP A 37 -2.71 6.96 12.16
CA TRP A 37 -3.27 5.75 11.53
C TRP A 37 -4.29 6.05 10.44
N ASN A 38 -3.94 6.95 9.51
CA ASN A 38 -4.79 7.35 8.41
C ASN A 38 -4.94 6.25 7.35
N ALA A 39 -6.11 6.19 6.71
CA ALA A 39 -6.40 5.30 5.60
C ALA A 39 -5.41 5.46 4.43
N THR A 40 -4.91 6.67 4.19
CA THR A 40 -3.97 6.98 3.10
C THR A 40 -2.62 6.29 3.28
N HIS A 41 -2.24 5.90 4.50
CA HIS A 41 -0.96 5.21 4.73
C HIS A 41 -0.92 3.79 4.13
N ALA A 42 -2.07 3.18 3.84
CA ALA A 42 -2.09 1.89 3.13
C ALA A 42 -1.74 2.03 1.64
N VAL A 43 -1.68 3.25 1.11
CA VAL A 43 -1.49 3.56 -0.30
C VAL A 43 -0.38 4.58 -0.58
N ASP A 44 0.39 5.00 0.44
CA ASP A 44 1.48 5.99 0.30
C ASP A 44 2.82 5.37 -0.18
N GLY A 45 2.83 4.06 -0.46
CA GLY A 45 4.01 3.33 -0.94
C GLY A 45 5.07 3.02 0.12
N ARG A 46 4.89 3.45 1.38
CA ARG A 46 5.86 3.24 2.46
C ARG A 46 5.58 1.93 3.19
N ARG A 47 6.64 1.14 3.43
CA ARG A 47 6.56 -0.17 4.10
C ARG A 47 7.78 -0.49 4.99
N SER A 48 8.54 0.53 5.37
CA SER A 48 9.80 0.38 6.12
C SER A 48 9.59 0.30 7.63
N ASP A 49 8.54 0.92 8.14
CA ASP A 49 8.20 0.94 9.56
C ASP A 49 6.71 0.58 9.74
N LEU A 50 6.47 -0.71 9.98
CA LEU A 50 5.15 -1.31 10.15
C LEU A 50 4.77 -1.43 11.64
N ALA A 51 5.37 -0.64 12.52
CA ALA A 51 4.90 -0.45 13.89
C ALA A 51 3.80 0.62 13.95
N PRO A 52 2.92 0.64 14.98
CA PRO A 52 1.87 1.66 15.12
C PRO A 52 2.43 3.07 15.15
N ALA A 53 3.56 3.26 15.83
CA ALA A 53 4.20 4.56 15.93
C ALA A 53 4.91 4.98 14.63
N GLY A 54 5.16 4.03 13.72
CA GLY A 54 5.85 4.28 12.44
C GLY A 54 5.03 5.11 11.44
N GLY A 55 3.71 5.16 11.60
CA GLY A 55 2.82 5.98 10.76
C GLY A 55 2.83 5.56 9.28
N GLN A 56 2.92 4.25 9.01
CA GLN A 56 2.86 3.66 7.65
C GLN A 56 1.78 2.57 7.58
N CYS A 57 0.79 2.61 8.48
CA CYS A 57 -0.31 1.66 8.53
C CYS A 57 -1.63 2.39 8.76
N ALA A 58 -2.68 1.90 8.11
CA ALA A 58 -4.06 2.24 8.43
C ALA A 58 -4.56 1.35 9.58
N ILE A 59 -5.10 1.96 10.65
CA ILE A 59 -5.60 1.23 11.84
C ILE A 59 -6.97 1.79 12.24
N SER A 60 -7.97 0.91 12.30
CA SER A 60 -9.30 1.23 12.82
C SER A 60 -9.35 1.18 14.35
N ALA A 61 -10.33 1.87 14.94
CA ALA A 61 -10.60 1.92 16.37
C ALA A 61 -10.79 0.54 17.01
N ASP A 62 -10.39 0.43 18.27
CA ASP A 62 -10.61 -0.76 19.08
C ASP A 62 -12.10 -0.96 19.40
N ARG A 63 -12.46 -2.17 19.85
CA ARG A 63 -13.83 -2.53 20.27
C ARG A 63 -14.90 -2.31 19.19
N LYS A 64 -14.52 -2.34 17.90
CA LYS A 64 -15.44 -2.38 16.76
C LYS A 64 -15.49 -3.80 16.20
N SER A 65 -16.69 -4.25 15.84
CA SER A 65 -16.89 -5.59 15.25
C SER A 65 -16.53 -5.67 13.77
N ILE A 66 -16.37 -4.51 13.11
CA ILE A 66 -16.06 -4.41 11.67
C ILE A 66 -14.95 -3.39 11.51
N ALA A 67 -13.87 -3.80 10.85
CA ALA A 67 -12.87 -2.92 10.26
C ALA A 67 -13.07 -2.95 8.74
N GLU A 68 -13.18 -1.78 8.12
CA GLU A 68 -13.35 -1.66 6.67
C GLU A 68 -12.43 -0.56 6.16
N TRP A 69 -11.79 -0.82 5.03
CA TRP A 69 -10.91 0.11 4.34
C TRP A 69 -11.21 0.05 2.83
N ARG A 70 -11.14 1.19 2.17
CA ARG A 70 -11.43 1.35 0.73
C ARG A 70 -10.40 2.28 0.10
N VAL A 71 -10.10 2.05 -1.17
CA VAL A 71 -9.35 2.97 -2.04
C VAL A 71 -10.19 3.31 -3.25
N ASP A 72 -10.25 4.60 -3.59
CA ASP A 72 -10.90 5.07 -4.80
C ASP A 72 -9.87 5.18 -5.94
N LEU A 73 -9.99 4.29 -6.92
CA LEU A 73 -9.12 4.28 -8.11
C LEU A 73 -9.51 5.36 -9.14
N GLY A 74 -10.62 6.07 -8.92
CA GLY A 74 -11.16 7.14 -9.77
C GLY A 74 -12.03 6.66 -10.93
N GLU A 75 -11.81 5.44 -11.42
CA GLU A 75 -12.60 4.82 -12.48
C GLU A 75 -12.44 3.29 -12.46
N VAL A 76 -13.22 2.60 -13.27
CA VAL A 76 -13.15 1.13 -13.37
C VAL A 76 -11.81 0.71 -13.96
N ARG A 77 -11.17 -0.25 -13.31
CA ARG A 77 -9.83 -0.75 -13.65
C ARG A 77 -9.83 -2.26 -13.72
N ASN A 78 -8.99 -2.81 -14.60
CA ASN A 78 -8.69 -4.23 -14.60
C ASN A 78 -7.56 -4.49 -13.61
N LEU A 79 -7.84 -5.26 -12.56
CA LEU A 79 -6.88 -5.60 -11.53
C LEU A 79 -6.28 -6.97 -11.82
N HIS A 80 -4.96 -7.02 -11.96
CA HIS A 80 -4.25 -8.30 -12.07
C HIS A 80 -4.10 -8.98 -10.71
N HIS A 81 -3.72 -8.23 -9.67
CA HIS A 81 -3.56 -8.74 -8.31
C HIS A 81 -3.73 -7.61 -7.29
N VAL A 82 -4.03 -7.97 -6.05
CA VAL A 82 -4.05 -7.07 -4.90
C VAL A 82 -3.05 -7.60 -3.88
N PHE A 83 -2.16 -6.74 -3.40
CA PHE A 83 -1.19 -7.07 -2.37
C PHE A 83 -1.50 -6.28 -1.09
N ILE A 84 -1.64 -6.99 0.03
CA ILE A 84 -1.92 -6.40 1.35
C ILE A 84 -0.70 -6.63 2.24
N GLN A 85 -0.03 -5.56 2.66
CA GLN A 85 0.99 -5.60 3.70
C GLN A 85 0.29 -5.46 5.05
N TYR A 86 0.38 -6.48 5.90
CA TYR A 86 -0.12 -6.40 7.27
C TYR A 86 0.95 -5.80 8.19
N ARG A 87 0.50 -5.24 9.31
CA ARG A 87 1.33 -4.72 10.41
C ARG A 87 2.20 -5.83 11.01
N THR A 88 3.48 -5.59 11.21
CA THR A 88 4.42 -6.57 11.80
C THR A 88 5.11 -6.08 13.06
N ASP A 89 4.84 -4.85 13.53
CA ASP A 89 5.56 -4.22 14.64
C ASP A 89 7.08 -4.07 14.42
N ASN A 90 7.53 -4.24 13.16
CA ASN A 90 8.94 -4.45 12.81
C ASN A 90 9.61 -5.58 13.58
N ASP A 91 8.83 -6.53 14.09
CA ASP A 91 9.36 -7.75 14.66
C ASP A 91 9.90 -8.62 13.53
N ALA A 92 11.20 -8.93 13.58
CA ALA A 92 11.88 -9.77 12.60
C ALA A 92 11.27 -11.18 12.48
N SER A 93 10.49 -11.62 13.47
CA SER A 93 9.73 -12.88 13.41
C SER A 93 8.50 -12.82 12.50
N GLY A 94 8.05 -11.62 12.11
CA GLY A 94 6.83 -11.42 11.32
C GLY A 94 5.53 -11.71 12.07
N ILE A 95 5.59 -12.00 13.37
CA ILE A 95 4.42 -12.31 14.20
C ILE A 95 3.89 -11.01 14.79
N TYR A 96 2.70 -10.59 14.36
CA TYR A 96 1.96 -9.54 15.06
C TYR A 96 1.60 -10.02 16.47
N ARG A 97 2.11 -9.32 17.50
CA ARG A 97 1.78 -9.58 18.90
C ARG A 97 0.88 -8.44 19.38
N PRO A 98 -0.44 -8.66 19.54
CA PRO A 98 -1.31 -7.61 20.05
C PRO A 98 -0.87 -7.22 21.46
N THR A 99 -0.27 -6.04 21.59
CA THR A 99 -0.08 -5.39 22.89
C THR A 99 -1.43 -4.90 23.38
N LYS A 100 -1.76 -5.30 24.60
CA LYS A 100 -3.04 -5.09 25.25
C LYS A 100 -3.30 -3.63 25.59
#